data_AF-A0A512TGH7-F1
#
_entry.id   AF-A0A512TGH7-F1
#
_cell.length_a   1.000
_cell.length_b   1.000
_cell.length_c   1.000
_cell.angle_alpha   90.00
_cell.angle_beta   90.00
_cell.angle_gamma   90.00
#
_symmetry.space_group_name_H-M   'P 1'
#
loop_
_entity.id
_entity.type
_entity.pdbx_description
1 polymer ?
#
loop_
_entity_poly.entity_id
_entity_poly.type
_entity_poly.pdbx_seq_one_letter_code
_entity_poly.pdbx_strand_id
1 'polypeptide(L)' 'MGKKMKADNERKKKHVSHNPQAESVKAVFGEPKAKTYDPTDFKI' A
#
# COMPACT_ATOMS: atom_id res chain seq x y z
N MET A 1 -32.67 -34.42 0.03
CA MET A 1 -32.09 -33.51 1.06
C MET A 1 -30.86 -32.84 0.47
N GLY A 2 -30.99 -31.61 -0.03
CA GLY A 2 -29.89 -30.89 -0.70
C GLY A 2 -28.91 -30.29 0.30
N LYS A 3 -27.62 -30.60 0.17
CA LYS A 3 -26.56 -29.98 0.99
C LYS A 3 -26.37 -28.53 0.52
N LYS A 4 -26.74 -27.55 1.35
CA LYS A 4 -26.40 -26.13 1.11
C LYS A 4 -24.91 -25.95 1.42
N MET A 5 -24.12 -25.59 0.40
CA MET A 5 -22.76 -25.11 0.63
C MET A 5 -22.85 -23.82 1.45
N LYS A 6 -22.18 -23.79 2.61
CA LYS A 6 -22.03 -22.54 3.36
C LYS A 6 -21.16 -21.62 2.53
N ALA A 7 -21.73 -20.51 2.09
CA ALA A 7 -20.97 -19.42 1.49
C ALA A 7 -20.21 -18.69 2.62
N ASP A 8 -19.22 -19.36 3.22
CA ASP A 8 -18.25 -18.73 4.12
C ASP A 8 -17.25 -17.91 3.29
N ASN A 9 -17.78 -17.02 2.45
CA ASN A 9 -17.01 -16.00 1.77
C ASN A 9 -17.80 -14.69 1.84
N GLU A 10 -18.23 -14.36 3.06
CA GLU A 10 -18.43 -12.96 3.42
C GLU A 10 -17.05 -12.30 3.29
N ARG A 11 -16.71 -11.86 2.06
CA ARG A 11 -15.70 -10.83 1.86
C ARG A 11 -16.20 -9.67 2.70
N LYS A 12 -15.71 -9.58 3.93
CA LYS A 12 -15.86 -8.40 4.77
C LYS A 12 -15.23 -7.31 3.94
N LYS A 13 -16.08 -6.55 3.23
CA LYS A 13 -15.68 -5.39 2.43
C LYS A 13 -15.23 -4.35 3.44
N LYS A 14 -14.03 -4.55 3.99
CA LYS A 14 -13.31 -3.53 4.73
C LYS A 14 -13.25 -2.38 3.75
N HIS A 15 -13.76 -1.22 4.17
CA HIS A 15 -13.73 -0.03 3.35
C HIS A 15 -12.25 0.33 3.19
N VAL A 16 -11.64 -0.11 2.09
CA VAL A 16 -10.29 0.32 1.74
C VAL A 16 -10.46 1.72 1.19
N SER A 17 -9.92 2.69 1.92
CA SER A 17 -9.84 4.07 1.45
C SER A 17 -8.78 4.14 0.37
N HIS A 18 -9.20 4.07 -0.88
CA HIS A 18 -8.31 4.28 -2.02
C HIS A 18 -8.06 5.77 -2.20
N ASN A 19 -6.81 6.18 -2.09
CA ASN A 19 -6.38 7.54 -2.42
C ASN A 19 -5.42 7.45 -3.62
N PRO A 20 -5.91 7.64 -4.86
CA PRO A 20 -5.10 7.50 -6.06
C PRO A 20 -3.86 8.40 -6.07
N GLN A 21 -3.94 9.58 -5.44
CA GLN A 21 -2.81 10.50 -5.36
C GLN A 21 -1.70 9.95 -4.46
N ALA A 22 -2.05 9.49 -3.27
CA ALA A 22 -1.07 8.90 -2.35
C ALA A 22 -0.46 7.59 -2.91
N GLU A 23 -1.29 6.75 -3.54
CA GLU A 23 -0.88 5.49 -4.15
C GLU A 23 0.07 5.73 -5.34
N SER A 24 -0.22 6.70 -6.20
CA SER A 24 0.64 7.06 -7.34
C SER A 24 1.97 7.68 -6.90
N VAL A 25 1.98 8.56 -5.89
CA VAL A 25 3.21 9.13 -5.34
C VAL A 25 4.11 8.04 -4.77
N LYS A 26 3.53 7.09 -4.02
CA LYS A 26 4.27 5.93 -3.49
C LYS A 26 4.79 5.02 -4.61
N ALA A 27 4.04 4.86 -5.70
CA ALA A 27 4.47 4.07 -6.85
C ALA A 27 5.62 4.73 -7.64
N VAL A 28 5.60 6.06 -7.79
CA VAL A 28 6.60 6.81 -8.57
C VAL A 28 7.89 7.00 -7.78
N PHE A 29 7.79 7.42 -6.52
CA PHE A 29 8.96 7.79 -5.71
C PHE A 29 9.40 6.68 -4.73
N GLY A 30 8.62 5.61 -4.61
CA GLY A 30 8.85 4.56 -3.63
C GLY A 30 8.52 5.00 -2.20
N GLU A 31 8.86 4.16 -1.23
CA GLU A 31 8.85 4.58 0.17
C GLU A 31 10.00 5.55 0.42
N PRO A 32 9.78 6.66 1.15
CA PRO A 32 10.85 7.59 1.49
C PRO A 32 11.89 6.84 2.33
N LYS A 33 13.00 6.47 1.69
CA LYS A 33 14.16 5.90 2.36
C LYS A 33 15.04 7.05 2.80
N ALA A 34 15.38 7.09 4.09
CA ALA A 34 16.45 7.94 4.55
C ALA A 34 17.71 7.57 3.77
N LYS A 35 18.29 8.55 3.06
CA LYS A 35 19.62 8.36 2.49
C LYS A 35 20.59 8.15 3.65
N THR A 36 21.52 7.21 3.50
CA THR A 36 22.67 7.13 4.41
C THR A 36 23.43 8.45 4.30
N TYR A 37 23.79 9.03 5.45
CA TYR A 37 24.52 10.30 5.50
C TYR A 37 25.78 10.22 4.64
N ASP A 38 25.87 11.06 3.62
CA ASP A 38 27.04 11.22 2.77
C ASP A 38 27.71 12.57 3.06
N PRO A 39 28.96 12.61 3.54
CA PRO A 39 29.69 13.87 3.77
C PRO A 39 29.97 14.67 2.49
N THR A 40 29.73 14.10 1.31
CA THR A 40 29.80 14.80 0.02
C THR A 40 28.50 15.48 -0.39
N ASP A 41 27.34 15.15 0.23
CA ASP A 41 26.05 15.82 -0.02
C ASP A 41 26.10 17.33 0.32
N PHE A 42 27.04 17.74 1.17
CA PHE A 42 27.19 19.11 1.65
C PHE A 42 28.40 19.86 1.06
N LYS A 43 29.13 19.25 0.10
CA LYS A 43 30.20 19.95 -0.62
C LYS A 43 29.60 20.68 -1.81
N ILE A 44 29.62 22.01 -1.73
CA ILE A 44 29.24 22.96 -2.80
C ILE A 44 30.41 23.16 -3.76
#